data_AF-Q97K55-F1
#
_entry.id   AF-Q97K55-F1
#
_cell.length_a   1.000
_cell.length_b   1.000
_cell.length_c   1.000
_cell.angle_alpha   90.00
_cell.angle_beta   90.00
_cell.angle_gamma   90.00
#
_symmetry.space_group_name_H-M   'P 1'
#
loop_
_entity.id
_entity.type
_entity.pdbx_description
1 polymer ?
#
loop_
_entity_poly.entity_id
_entity_poly.type
_entity_poly.pdbx_seq_one_letter_code
_entity_poly.pdbx_strand_id
1 'polypeptide(L)'
;MYKILIEEELNLKAYEGIINFAVSKSDACMLVIYRYGEEEKISNPPRRNDYNNEEDYLMFLNCLERMKKERYDNLDIFKKSTEPLLEKIRPYLIKKRNFPTEWPGVKVVFYSKYTSVDICVYSICKELETYLLEAKGLFNWKYPYFPDDLCFFKNGYCWFSVVAHEEYACIYIEDAQDIEKLLKIGVKFKVTECNKDEVKLFYEDYSI
;
A
#
# COMPACT_ATOMS: atom_id res chain seq x y z
N MET A 1 -7.23 18.13 13.76
CA MET A 1 -7.32 16.85 13.03
C MET A 1 -6.76 15.76 13.94
N TYR A 2 -7.18 14.52 13.77
CA TYR A 2 -6.69 13.37 14.56
C TYR A 2 -5.89 12.45 13.66
N LYS A 3 -4.65 12.12 14.05
CA LYS A 3 -3.91 10.99 13.51
C LYS A 3 -4.14 9.79 14.40
N ILE A 4 -4.62 8.70 13.82
CA ILE A 4 -4.79 7.40 14.44
C ILE A 4 -3.69 6.48 13.89
N LEU A 5 -3.07 5.71 14.77
CA LEU A 5 -2.03 4.73 14.43
C LEU A 5 -2.44 3.35 14.95
N ILE A 6 -2.50 2.37 14.04
CA ILE A 6 -2.73 0.96 14.31
C ILE A 6 -1.38 0.24 14.13
N GLU A 7 -0.93 -0.50 15.14
CA GLU A 7 0.35 -1.25 15.17
C GLU A 7 0.14 -2.71 15.63
N GLU A 8 -1.10 -3.21 15.58
CA GLU A 8 -1.41 -4.63 15.79
C GLU A 8 -2.45 -5.10 14.78
N GLU A 9 -2.33 -6.37 14.34
CA GLU A 9 -3.29 -6.95 13.40
C GLU A 9 -4.67 -7.10 14.04
N LEU A 10 -5.69 -6.82 13.26
CA LEU A 10 -7.08 -6.81 13.68
C LEU A 10 -7.65 -8.23 13.61
N ASN A 11 -8.50 -8.58 14.58
CA ASN A 11 -9.35 -9.75 14.43
C ASN A 11 -10.32 -9.56 13.25
N LEU A 12 -10.80 -10.66 12.64
CA LEU A 12 -11.61 -10.62 11.42
C LEU A 12 -12.80 -9.66 11.50
N LYS A 13 -13.51 -9.58 12.64
CA LYS A 13 -14.65 -8.66 12.81
C LYS A 13 -14.22 -7.20 12.80
N ALA A 14 -13.09 -6.87 13.43
CA ALA A 14 -12.54 -5.52 13.41
C ALA A 14 -11.99 -5.15 12.02
N TYR A 15 -11.39 -6.12 11.31
CA TYR A 15 -10.99 -5.98 9.91
C TYR A 15 -12.19 -5.70 8.98
N GLU A 16 -13.24 -6.53 9.04
CA GLU A 16 -14.47 -6.35 8.28
C GLU A 16 -15.10 -4.98 8.55
N GLY A 17 -15.18 -4.58 9.82
CA GLY A 17 -15.72 -3.28 10.22
C GLY A 17 -14.90 -2.09 9.74
N ILE A 18 -13.56 -2.16 9.77
CA ILE A 18 -12.71 -1.04 9.31
C ILE A 18 -12.74 -0.89 7.79
N ILE A 19 -12.80 -2.00 7.03
CA ILE A 19 -12.97 -1.95 5.57
C ILE A 19 -14.35 -1.37 5.20
N ASN A 20 -15.43 -1.80 5.86
CA ASN A 20 -16.77 -1.22 5.68
C ASN A 20 -16.78 0.28 5.96
N PHE A 21 -16.17 0.71 7.07
CA PHE A 21 -16.05 2.12 7.44
C PHE A 21 -15.26 2.90 6.38
N ALA A 22 -14.12 2.38 5.93
CA ALA A 22 -13.26 3.02 4.96
C ALA A 22 -13.93 3.18 3.59
N VAL A 23 -14.58 2.12 3.09
CA VAL A 23 -15.39 2.12 1.87
C VAL A 23 -16.49 3.18 1.95
N SER A 24 -17.21 3.28 3.08
CA SER A 24 -18.32 4.24 3.25
C SER A 24 -17.91 5.72 3.21
N LYS A 25 -16.62 6.02 3.39
CA LYS A 25 -16.05 7.37 3.48
C LYS A 25 -15.27 7.80 2.23
N SER A 26 -14.94 6.85 1.37
CA SER A 26 -13.97 7.02 0.27
C SER A 26 -14.65 7.08 -1.09
N ASP A 27 -13.96 7.64 -2.08
CA ASP A 27 -14.33 7.52 -3.50
C ASP A 27 -13.35 6.66 -4.30
N ALA A 28 -12.11 6.51 -3.82
CA ALA A 28 -11.14 5.58 -4.39
C ALA A 28 -10.36 4.79 -3.31
N CYS A 29 -9.81 3.65 -3.69
CA CYS A 29 -8.70 3.02 -3.01
C CYS A 29 -7.50 2.84 -3.95
N MET A 30 -6.31 2.64 -3.39
CA MET A 30 -5.07 2.40 -4.11
C MET A 30 -4.40 1.14 -3.58
N LEU A 31 -3.77 0.39 -4.47
CA LEU A 31 -2.96 -0.79 -4.20
C LEU A 31 -1.61 -0.66 -4.90
N VAL A 32 -0.54 -1.16 -4.26
CA VAL A 32 0.80 -1.26 -4.83
C VAL A 32 0.99 -2.65 -5.45
N ILE A 33 1.37 -2.71 -6.72
CA ILE A 33 1.45 -3.95 -7.50
C ILE A 33 2.85 -4.15 -8.04
N TYR A 34 3.49 -5.27 -7.68
CA TYR A 34 4.79 -5.66 -8.23
C TYR A 34 4.66 -6.17 -9.68
N ARG A 35 5.51 -5.65 -10.57
CA ARG A 35 5.58 -6.04 -11.98
C ARG A 35 6.45 -7.28 -12.17
N TYR A 36 5.89 -8.30 -12.79
CA TYR A 36 6.61 -9.46 -13.30
C TYR A 36 6.69 -9.44 -14.83
N GLY A 37 7.79 -9.94 -15.38
CA GLY A 37 7.94 -10.18 -16.83
C GLY A 37 8.44 -9.00 -17.68
N GLU A 38 8.31 -7.75 -17.22
CA GLU A 38 8.88 -6.61 -17.94
C GLU A 38 10.37 -6.43 -17.62
N GLU A 39 11.23 -6.73 -18.59
CA GLU A 39 12.65 -6.37 -18.58
C GLU A 39 12.81 -4.87 -18.88
N GLU A 40 12.64 -4.01 -17.89
CA GLU A 40 13.32 -2.72 -17.97
C GLU A 40 14.83 -2.94 -17.89
N LYS A 41 15.51 -2.63 -19.00
CA LYS A 41 16.95 -2.39 -19.01
C LYS A 41 17.21 -1.24 -18.04
N ILE A 42 17.88 -1.52 -16.92
CA ILE A 42 18.28 -0.47 -15.98
C ILE A 42 19.09 0.57 -16.76
N SER A 43 18.55 1.77 -16.91
CA SER A 43 19.23 2.90 -17.54
C SER A 43 20.29 3.42 -16.57
N ASN A 44 21.51 2.88 -16.67
CA ASN A 44 22.60 2.97 -15.69
C ASN A 44 22.28 2.29 -14.35
N PRO A 45 22.58 0.99 -14.18
CA PRO A 45 22.69 0.44 -12.82
C PRO A 45 23.79 1.16 -12.04
N PRO A 46 23.64 1.35 -10.71
CA PRO A 46 24.66 1.93 -9.86
C PRO A 46 26.01 1.24 -10.06
N ARG A 47 27.03 2.02 -10.40
CA ARG A 47 28.40 1.56 -10.66
C ARG A 47 29.18 1.59 -9.35
N ARG A 48 30.28 0.84 -9.30
CA ARG A 48 31.23 0.84 -8.17
C ARG A 48 31.59 2.24 -7.66
N ASN A 49 31.71 3.20 -8.58
CA ASN A 49 32.13 4.58 -8.35
C ASN A 49 31.02 5.50 -7.80
N ASP A 50 29.77 5.02 -7.76
CA ASP A 50 28.63 5.78 -7.22
C ASP A 50 28.52 5.61 -5.69
N TYR A 51 29.43 4.83 -5.09
CA TYR A 51 29.48 4.51 -3.66
C TYR A 51 30.79 5.00 -3.02
N ASN A 52 30.71 5.47 -1.78
CA ASN A 52 31.83 6.08 -1.06
C ASN A 52 32.92 5.08 -0.65
N ASN A 53 32.56 3.81 -0.45
CA ASN A 53 33.48 2.75 0.00
C ASN A 53 33.12 1.39 -0.64
N GLU A 54 33.86 0.32 -0.32
CA GLU A 54 33.61 -1.04 -0.86
C GLU A 54 32.46 -1.78 -0.18
N GLU A 55 32.28 -1.54 1.11
CA GLU A 55 31.26 -2.18 1.94
C GLU A 55 29.86 -1.81 1.47
N ASP A 56 29.60 -0.53 1.17
CA ASP A 56 28.33 -0.03 0.62
C ASP A 56 27.97 -0.70 -0.72
N TYR A 57 28.96 -0.88 -1.60
CA TYR A 57 28.76 -1.50 -2.92
C TYR A 57 28.54 -3.01 -2.81
N LEU A 58 29.27 -3.71 -1.94
CA LEU A 58 29.06 -5.13 -1.66
C LEU A 58 27.71 -5.37 -0.96
N MET A 59 27.30 -4.48 -0.05
CA MET A 59 25.97 -4.48 0.55
C MET A 59 24.88 -4.32 -0.52
N PHE A 60 25.03 -3.35 -1.44
CA PHE A 60 24.12 -3.18 -2.57
C PHE A 60 24.00 -4.45 -3.43
N LEU A 61 25.13 -5.07 -3.80
CA LEU A 61 25.12 -6.32 -4.58
C LEU A 61 24.42 -7.47 -3.82
N ASN A 62 24.68 -7.62 -2.52
CA ASN A 62 24.02 -8.63 -1.68
C ASN A 62 22.50 -8.39 -1.59
N CYS A 63 22.06 -7.14 -1.43
CA CYS A 63 20.64 -6.78 -1.51
C CYS A 63 20.06 -7.12 -2.89
N LEU A 64 20.78 -6.84 -3.98
CA LEU A 64 20.34 -7.14 -5.35
C LEU A 64 20.16 -8.66 -5.58
N GLU A 65 21.10 -9.50 -5.12
CA GLU A 65 20.95 -10.96 -5.24
C GLU A 65 19.81 -11.52 -4.36
N ARG A 66 19.59 -10.94 -3.18
CA ARG A 66 18.42 -11.29 -2.34
C ARG A 66 17.10 -10.97 -3.03
N MET A 67 16.94 -9.74 -3.53
CA MET A 67 15.74 -9.32 -4.28
C MET A 67 15.49 -10.18 -5.52
N LYS A 68 16.55 -10.64 -6.21
CA LYS A 68 16.41 -11.62 -7.31
C LYS A 68 15.80 -12.92 -6.84
N LYS A 69 16.35 -13.52 -5.78
CA LYS A 69 15.91 -14.82 -5.26
C LYS A 69 14.46 -14.72 -4.77
N GLU A 70 14.18 -13.71 -3.93
CA GLU A 70 12.84 -13.44 -3.39
C GLU A 70 11.81 -13.27 -4.53
N ARG A 71 12.15 -12.58 -5.63
CA ARG A 71 11.28 -12.48 -6.83
C ARG A 71 11.00 -13.83 -7.52
N TYR A 72 11.96 -14.74 -7.58
CA TYR A 72 11.73 -16.08 -8.15
C TYR A 72 10.83 -16.92 -7.24
N ASP A 73 11.12 -16.95 -5.94
CA ASP A 73 10.37 -17.73 -4.95
C ASP A 73 8.91 -17.23 -4.84
N ASN A 74 8.69 -15.91 -4.98
CA ASN A 74 7.38 -15.27 -4.86
C ASN A 74 6.52 -15.31 -6.12
N LEU A 75 7.07 -15.57 -7.31
CA LEU A 75 6.35 -15.51 -8.59
C LEU A 75 5.18 -16.52 -8.67
N ASP A 76 5.40 -17.75 -8.20
CA ASP A 76 4.37 -18.80 -8.22
C ASP A 76 3.23 -18.47 -7.24
N ILE A 77 3.55 -17.90 -6.07
CA ILE A 77 2.56 -17.44 -5.08
C ILE A 77 1.74 -16.28 -5.66
N PHE A 78 2.39 -15.27 -6.23
CA PHE A 78 1.70 -14.13 -6.83
C PHE A 78 0.68 -14.55 -7.90
N LYS A 79 1.06 -15.46 -8.80
CA LYS A 79 0.18 -15.99 -9.85
C LYS A 79 -1.01 -16.79 -9.31
N LYS A 80 -0.87 -17.41 -8.14
CA LYS A 80 -1.91 -18.22 -7.49
C LYS A 80 -2.81 -17.43 -6.54
N SER A 81 -2.32 -16.32 -5.99
CA SER A 81 -2.99 -15.55 -4.95
C SER A 81 -3.34 -14.12 -5.38
N THR A 82 -2.35 -13.30 -5.75
CA THR A 82 -2.57 -11.90 -6.10
C THR A 82 -3.19 -11.71 -7.48
N GLU A 83 -2.67 -12.38 -8.52
CA GLU A 83 -3.12 -12.21 -9.91
C GLU A 83 -4.63 -12.51 -10.11
N PRO A 84 -5.23 -13.56 -9.49
CA PRO A 84 -6.67 -13.77 -9.51
C PRO A 84 -7.49 -12.65 -8.87
N LEU A 85 -6.99 -12.02 -7.80
CA LEU A 85 -7.65 -10.85 -7.20
C LEU A 85 -7.58 -9.65 -8.14
N LEU A 86 -6.41 -9.40 -8.74
CA LEU A 86 -6.22 -8.29 -9.68
C LEU A 86 -7.18 -8.38 -10.87
N GLU A 87 -7.42 -9.56 -11.42
CA GLU A 87 -8.42 -9.74 -12.49
C GLU A 87 -9.86 -9.47 -12.04
N LYS A 88 -10.24 -9.84 -10.80
CA LYS A 88 -11.57 -9.50 -10.23
C LYS A 88 -11.76 -7.99 -10.12
N ILE A 89 -10.74 -7.25 -9.68
CA ILE A 89 -10.84 -5.80 -9.44
C ILE A 89 -10.49 -4.94 -10.65
N ARG A 90 -9.92 -5.53 -11.72
CA ARG A 90 -9.55 -4.83 -12.97
C ARG A 90 -10.67 -3.96 -13.57
N PRO A 91 -11.96 -4.32 -13.54
CA PRO A 91 -13.04 -3.46 -14.05
C PRO A 91 -13.21 -2.13 -13.32
N TYR A 92 -12.72 -1.99 -12.08
CA TYR A 92 -12.85 -0.77 -11.27
C TYR A 92 -11.60 0.13 -11.34
N LEU A 93 -10.56 -0.27 -12.08
CA LEU A 93 -9.31 0.49 -12.22
C LEU A 93 -9.57 1.80 -12.97
N ILE A 94 -9.34 2.94 -12.29
CA ILE A 94 -9.51 4.28 -12.87
C ILE A 94 -8.18 4.95 -13.21
N LYS A 95 -7.08 4.61 -12.52
CA LYS A 95 -5.74 5.14 -12.82
C LYS A 95 -4.65 4.12 -12.53
N LYS A 96 -3.60 4.13 -13.35
CA LYS A 96 -2.35 3.41 -13.11
C LYS A 96 -1.17 4.37 -13.27
N ARG A 97 -0.26 4.42 -12.29
CA ARG A 97 1.03 5.12 -12.40
C ARG A 97 2.17 4.11 -12.27
N ASN A 98 2.97 4.01 -13.33
CA ASN A 98 4.14 3.16 -13.39
C ASN A 98 5.32 3.82 -12.67
N PHE A 99 6.18 3.04 -12.00
CA PHE A 99 7.41 3.52 -11.35
C PHE A 99 7.20 4.77 -10.44
N PRO A 100 6.23 4.72 -9.50
CA PRO A 100 5.57 5.89 -8.91
C PRO A 100 6.36 6.81 -7.97
N THR A 101 7.64 6.55 -7.68
CA THR A 101 8.58 7.26 -6.76
C THR A 101 8.19 7.37 -5.28
N GLU A 102 6.92 7.57 -4.94
CA GLU A 102 6.40 7.53 -3.57
C GLU A 102 4.90 7.19 -3.58
N TRP A 103 4.39 6.76 -2.44
CA TRP A 103 2.97 6.52 -2.14
C TRP A 103 2.71 6.76 -0.64
N PRO A 104 1.47 6.66 -0.13
CA PRO A 104 1.20 6.94 1.28
C PRO A 104 2.06 6.09 2.23
N GLY A 105 2.87 6.76 3.06
CA GLY A 105 3.76 6.11 4.03
C GLY A 105 5.16 5.72 3.49
N VAL A 106 5.36 5.62 2.17
CA VAL A 106 6.59 5.05 1.59
C VAL A 106 7.19 5.96 0.53
N LYS A 107 8.52 6.17 0.58
CA LYS A 107 9.31 6.78 -0.48
C LYS A 107 10.25 5.75 -1.09
N VAL A 108 10.26 5.64 -2.42
CA VAL A 108 11.14 4.70 -3.12
C VAL A 108 12.54 5.28 -3.19
N VAL A 109 13.44 4.72 -2.39
CA VAL A 109 14.87 5.07 -2.38
C VAL A 109 15.57 4.54 -3.64
N PHE A 110 15.12 3.41 -4.20
CA PHE A 110 15.71 2.80 -5.39
C PHE A 110 14.72 1.92 -6.17
N TYR A 111 14.65 2.11 -7.49
CA TYR A 111 14.04 1.14 -8.41
C TYR A 111 15.08 0.16 -8.90
N SER A 112 14.88 -1.13 -8.63
CA SER A 112 15.58 -2.21 -9.31
C SER A 112 14.65 -2.85 -10.34
N LYS A 113 15.21 -3.44 -11.41
CA LYS A 113 14.46 -4.28 -12.36
C LYS A 113 13.80 -5.53 -11.73
N TYR A 114 14.03 -5.76 -10.43
CA TYR A 114 13.44 -6.85 -9.66
C TYR A 114 12.33 -6.36 -8.71
N THR A 115 12.26 -5.06 -8.44
CA THR A 115 11.33 -4.39 -7.51
C THR A 115 10.49 -3.29 -8.19
N SER A 116 10.33 -3.35 -9.52
CA SER A 116 9.42 -2.49 -10.26
C SER A 116 7.99 -2.64 -9.72
N VAL A 117 7.42 -1.54 -9.22
CA VAL A 117 6.03 -1.49 -8.74
C VAL A 117 5.24 -0.44 -9.51
N ASP A 118 3.93 -0.65 -9.57
CA ASP A 118 2.93 0.30 -10.04
C ASP A 118 2.00 0.65 -8.88
N ILE A 119 1.49 1.88 -8.83
CA ILE A 119 0.26 2.16 -8.06
C ILE A 119 -0.94 2.07 -9.00
N CYS A 120 -1.97 1.38 -8.53
CA CYS A 120 -3.25 1.25 -9.21
C CYS A 120 -4.34 1.82 -8.30
N VAL A 121 -5.10 2.79 -8.83
CA VAL A 121 -6.23 3.44 -8.14
C VAL A 121 -7.54 2.89 -8.71
N TYR A 122 -8.43 2.46 -7.83
CA TYR A 122 -9.71 1.83 -8.13
C TYR A 122 -10.85 2.68 -7.58
N SER A 123 -11.93 2.83 -8.35
CA SER A 123 -13.17 3.47 -7.90
C SER A 123 -13.88 2.60 -6.87
N ILE A 124 -14.34 3.20 -5.77
CA ILE A 124 -15.05 2.47 -4.71
C ILE A 124 -16.48 2.12 -5.17
N CYS A 125 -16.83 0.84 -5.05
CA CYS A 125 -18.19 0.32 -5.21
C CYS A 125 -18.45 -0.86 -4.26
N LYS A 126 -19.70 -1.36 -4.21
CA LYS A 126 -20.11 -2.43 -3.29
C LYS A 126 -19.48 -3.79 -3.65
N GLU A 127 -19.24 -4.03 -4.93
CA GLU A 127 -18.55 -5.21 -5.43
C GLU A 127 -17.07 -5.18 -5.00
N LEU A 128 -16.40 -4.03 -5.13
CA LEU A 128 -15.01 -3.86 -4.73
C LEU A 128 -14.80 -4.11 -3.23
N GLU A 129 -15.70 -3.63 -2.37
CA GLU A 129 -15.71 -3.94 -0.94
C GLU A 129 -15.63 -5.46 -0.68
N THR A 130 -16.37 -6.26 -1.44
CA THR A 130 -16.39 -7.73 -1.27
C THR A 130 -15.02 -8.33 -1.58
N TYR A 131 -14.31 -7.81 -2.59
CA TYR A 131 -12.95 -8.23 -2.92
C TYR A 131 -11.91 -7.73 -1.91
N LEU A 132 -12.09 -6.54 -1.33
CA LEU A 132 -11.24 -6.05 -0.24
C LEU A 132 -11.37 -6.95 1.02
N LEU A 133 -12.54 -7.52 1.29
CA LEU A 133 -12.73 -8.42 2.43
C LEU A 133 -11.99 -9.78 2.28
N GLU A 134 -11.52 -10.15 1.08
CA GLU A 134 -10.80 -11.42 0.85
C GLU A 134 -9.47 -11.53 1.61
N ALA A 135 -8.81 -10.40 1.94
CA ALA A 135 -7.52 -10.39 2.64
C ALA A 135 -7.59 -10.77 4.13
N LYS A 136 -8.76 -10.65 4.79
CA LYS A 136 -9.02 -11.10 6.18
C LYS A 136 -8.07 -10.56 7.27
N GLY A 137 -7.34 -9.49 6.99
CA GLY A 137 -6.40 -8.84 7.91
C GLY A 137 -5.87 -7.57 7.26
N LEU A 138 -5.53 -6.59 8.08
CA LEU A 138 -5.06 -5.29 7.59
C LEU A 138 -3.64 -5.39 7.04
N PHE A 139 -2.77 -6.17 7.67
CA PHE A 139 -1.38 -6.38 7.24
C PHE A 139 -1.22 -7.60 6.34
N ASN A 140 -2.33 -8.29 6.02
CA ASN A 140 -2.39 -9.28 4.95
C ASN A 140 -2.38 -8.66 3.54
N TRP A 141 -2.53 -7.33 3.40
CA TRP A 141 -2.29 -6.57 2.16
C TRP A 141 -0.80 -6.49 1.84
N LYS A 142 -0.20 -7.67 1.65
CA LYS A 142 1.24 -7.90 1.62
C LYS A 142 1.59 -8.89 0.53
N TYR A 143 2.48 -8.46 -0.35
CA TYR A 143 3.05 -9.26 -1.42
C TYR A 143 3.84 -10.45 -0.85
N PRO A 144 3.77 -11.64 -1.50
CA PRO A 144 3.09 -11.95 -2.76
C PRO A 144 1.64 -12.45 -2.64
N TYR A 145 1.08 -12.52 -1.43
CA TYR A 145 -0.24 -13.11 -1.20
C TYR A 145 -1.38 -12.18 -1.62
N PHE A 146 -1.19 -10.88 -1.42
CA PHE A 146 -2.05 -9.79 -1.91
C PHE A 146 -1.19 -8.66 -2.49
N PRO A 147 -1.78 -7.67 -3.18
CA PRO A 147 -1.09 -6.40 -3.46
C PRO A 147 -0.67 -5.71 -2.15
N ASP A 148 0.41 -4.93 -2.21
CA ASP A 148 0.94 -4.18 -1.07
C ASP A 148 0.10 -2.93 -0.74
N ASP A 149 0.17 -2.51 0.51
CA ASP A 149 -0.12 -1.15 1.00
C ASP A 149 -1.48 -0.59 0.56
N LEU A 150 -2.57 -1.26 0.98
CA LEU A 150 -3.94 -0.78 0.78
C LEU A 150 -4.11 0.63 1.37
N CYS A 151 -4.53 1.56 0.52
CA CYS A 151 -4.82 2.94 0.90
C CYS A 151 -6.21 3.36 0.43
N PHE A 152 -6.88 4.24 1.18
CA PHE A 152 -8.18 4.80 0.86
C PHE A 152 -8.11 6.32 0.73
N PHE A 153 -8.84 6.85 -0.24
CA PHE A 153 -8.77 8.23 -0.68
C PHE A 153 -10.15 8.90 -0.69
N LYS A 154 -10.15 10.21 -0.43
CA LYS A 154 -11.32 11.06 -0.53
C LYS A 154 -10.95 12.36 -1.24
N ASN A 155 -11.59 12.67 -2.37
CA ASN A 155 -11.34 13.86 -3.18
C ASN A 155 -9.85 14.05 -3.54
N GLY A 156 -9.14 12.96 -3.86
CA GLY A 156 -7.71 12.95 -4.19
C GLY A 156 -6.76 12.78 -2.99
N TYR A 157 -7.23 12.95 -1.75
CA TYR A 157 -6.37 12.87 -0.56
C TYR A 157 -6.46 11.51 0.13
N CYS A 158 -5.30 10.89 0.39
CA CYS A 158 -5.21 9.67 1.18
C CYS A 158 -5.45 9.99 2.65
N TRP A 159 -6.50 9.40 3.22
CA TRP A 159 -6.88 9.60 4.62
C TRP A 159 -6.70 8.32 5.46
N PHE A 160 -6.54 7.15 4.83
CA PHE A 160 -6.22 5.89 5.50
C PHE A 160 -5.20 5.13 4.65
N SER A 161 -4.03 4.83 5.20
CA SER A 161 -2.95 4.12 4.53
C SER A 161 -2.43 2.97 5.39
N VAL A 162 -2.27 1.79 4.80
CA VAL A 162 -1.56 0.65 5.38
C VAL A 162 -0.14 0.61 4.81
N VAL A 163 0.85 0.32 5.65
CA VAL A 163 2.21 -0.06 5.23
C VAL A 163 2.44 -1.47 5.75
N ALA A 164 2.01 -2.46 4.98
CA ALA A 164 1.78 -3.83 5.47
C ALA A 164 3.08 -4.59 5.74
N HIS A 165 4.16 -4.21 5.05
CA HIS A 165 5.48 -4.76 5.29
C HIS A 165 6.10 -4.27 6.61
N GLU A 166 5.70 -3.10 7.12
CA GLU A 166 6.09 -2.54 8.42
C GLU A 166 5.03 -2.72 9.52
N GLU A 167 3.93 -3.43 9.22
CA GLU A 167 2.85 -3.79 10.17
C GLU A 167 2.24 -2.59 10.92
N TYR A 168 2.06 -1.47 10.22
CA TYR A 168 1.29 -0.34 10.72
C TYR A 168 0.30 0.22 9.71
N ALA A 169 -0.71 0.93 10.23
CA ALA A 169 -1.60 1.74 9.42
C ALA A 169 -1.88 3.10 10.09
N CYS A 170 -1.98 4.15 9.26
CA CYS A 170 -2.31 5.51 9.68
C CYS A 170 -3.69 5.90 9.15
N ILE A 171 -4.50 6.54 10.00
CA ILE A 171 -5.80 7.12 9.62
C ILE A 171 -5.84 8.58 10.06
N TYR A 172 -6.25 9.48 9.18
CA TYR A 172 -6.45 10.89 9.44
C TYR A 172 -7.94 11.20 9.43
N ILE A 173 -8.46 11.66 10.56
CA ILE A 173 -9.88 11.91 10.80
C ILE A 173 -10.08 13.35 11.29
N GLU A 174 -11.15 14.00 10.84
CA GLU A 174 -11.53 15.34 11.31
C GLU A 174 -12.61 15.30 12.40
N ASP A 175 -13.52 14.32 12.33
CA ASP A 175 -14.66 14.18 13.24
C ASP A 175 -14.38 13.17 14.36
N ALA A 176 -14.43 13.62 15.62
CA ALA A 176 -14.26 12.76 16.78
C ALA A 176 -15.29 11.61 16.85
N GLN A 177 -16.47 11.76 16.23
CA GLN A 177 -17.46 10.66 16.16
C GLN A 177 -16.97 9.47 15.32
N ASP A 178 -16.05 9.68 14.37
CA ASP A 178 -15.45 8.58 13.62
C ASP A 178 -14.45 7.78 14.48
N ILE A 179 -13.79 8.43 15.45
CA ILE A 179 -12.95 7.73 16.47
C ILE A 179 -13.83 6.80 17.30
N GLU A 180 -15.00 7.27 17.75
CA GLU A 180 -15.95 6.41 18.48
C GLU A 180 -16.44 5.22 17.64
N LYS A 181 -16.62 5.39 16.32
CA LYS A 181 -17.02 4.29 15.41
C LYS A 181 -15.91 3.24 15.34
N LEU A 182 -14.65 3.65 15.22
CA LEU A 182 -13.50 2.73 15.23
C LEU A 182 -13.37 1.97 16.56
N LEU A 183 -13.60 2.63 17.71
CA LEU A 183 -13.68 1.95 19.01
C LEU A 183 -14.82 0.93 19.06
N LYS A 184 -16.01 1.26 18.54
CA LYS A 184 -17.19 0.38 18.49
C LYS A 184 -17.01 -0.82 17.53
N ILE A 185 -16.20 -0.66 16.47
CA ILE A 185 -15.75 -1.75 15.58
C ILE A 185 -14.82 -2.73 16.33
N GLY A 186 -14.13 -2.26 17.38
CA GLY A 186 -13.15 -3.04 18.13
C GLY A 186 -11.72 -2.88 17.62
N VAL A 187 -11.43 -1.81 16.87
CA VAL A 187 -10.07 -1.44 16.49
C VAL A 187 -9.35 -0.88 17.71
N LYS A 188 -8.14 -1.36 17.99
CA LYS A 188 -7.23 -0.74 18.97
C LYS A 188 -6.23 0.13 18.23
N PHE A 189 -5.93 1.29 18.79
CA PHE A 189 -5.06 2.27 18.16
C PHE A 189 -4.55 3.30 19.17
N LYS A 190 -3.48 4.01 18.79
CA LYS A 190 -3.05 5.25 19.43
C LYS A 190 -3.69 6.44 18.69
N VAL A 191 -4.05 7.50 19.42
CA VAL A 191 -4.55 8.75 18.83
C VAL A 191 -3.60 9.89 19.19
N THR A 192 -3.34 10.76 18.22
CA THR A 192 -2.59 12.00 18.40
C THR A 192 -3.39 13.14 17.76
N GLU A 193 -3.61 14.23 18.51
CA GLU A 193 -4.14 15.46 17.92
C GLU A 193 -3.06 16.16 17.08
N CYS A 194 -3.46 16.64 15.90
CA CYS A 194 -2.58 17.28 14.93
C CYS A 194 -3.18 18.59 14.46
N ASN A 195 -2.33 19.62 14.31
CA ASN A 195 -2.71 20.87 13.67
C ASN A 195 -3.09 20.58 12.20
N LYS A 196 -4.31 20.93 11.79
CA LYS A 196 -4.81 20.64 10.44
C LYS A 196 -3.98 21.35 9.36
N ASP A 197 -3.45 22.53 9.66
CA ASP A 197 -2.68 23.34 8.71
C ASP A 197 -1.25 22.80 8.48
N GLU A 198 -0.78 21.89 9.35
CA GLU A 198 0.55 21.27 9.27
C GLU A 198 0.50 19.85 8.64
N VAL A 199 -0.65 19.18 8.70
CA VAL A 199 -0.81 17.83 8.15
C VAL A 199 -0.94 17.88 6.62
N LYS A 200 0.12 17.47 5.93
CA LYS A 200 0.12 17.24 4.49
C LYS A 200 -0.23 15.80 4.19
N LEU A 201 -1.50 15.55 3.86
CA LEU A 201 -1.94 14.25 3.35
C LEU A 201 -1.35 14.01 1.95
N PHE A 202 -1.06 12.75 1.64
CA PHE A 202 -0.64 12.36 0.29
C PHE A 202 -1.80 12.61 -0.69
N TYR A 203 -1.50 13.22 -1.83
CA TYR A 203 -2.48 13.55 -2.86
C TYR A 203 -2.19 12.81 -4.16
N GLU A 204 -3.21 12.16 -4.72
CA GLU A 204 -3.19 11.53 -6.03
C GLU A 204 -4.36 12.07 -6.85
N ASP A 205 -4.08 12.70 -8.00
CA ASP A 205 -5.14 13.14 -8.91
C ASP A 205 -5.66 11.94 -9.72
N TYR A 206 -6.84 11.43 -9.36
CA TYR A 206 -7.57 10.40 -10.11
C TYR A 206 -8.91 10.93 -10.67
N SER A 207 -8.98 12.24 -10.92
CA SER A 207 -10.10 12.87 -11.63
C SER A 207 -10.22 12.28 -13.04
N ILE A 208 -11.46 11.97 -13.45
CA ILE A 208 -11.82 11.43 -14.79
C ILE A 208 -12.15 12.58 -15.73
#